data_AF-A0A973TGF9-F1
#
_entry.id   AF-A0A973TGF9-F1
#
_cell.length_a   1.000
_cell.length_b   1.000
_cell.length_c   1.000
_cell.angle_alpha   90.00
_cell.angle_beta   90.00
_cell.angle_gamma   90.00
#
_symmetry.space_group_name_H-M   'P 1'
#
loop_
_entity.id
_entity.type
_entity.pdbx_description
1 polymer ?
#
loop_
_entity_poly.entity_id
_entity_poly.type
_entity_poly.pdbx_seq_one_letter_code
_entity_poly.pdbx_strand_id
1 'polypeptide(L)'
;MNASVFDTRHVRRAFARAARSYDAAARLQHHIEARLLESLEFHRATPRVVLDVGCGPGRASVALQKRWPKARVLALDLAPGRH
;
A
#
# COMPACT_ATOMS: atom_id res chain seq x y z
N MET A 1 23.24 -5.42 7.51
CA MET A 1 21.76 -5.39 7.42
C MET A 1 21.40 -4.19 6.56
N ASN A 2 21.05 -4.42 5.30
CA ASN A 2 20.97 -3.36 4.27
C ASN A 2 19.79 -2.42 4.50
N ALA A 3 20.07 -1.12 4.52
CA ALA A 3 19.08 -0.07 4.43
C ALA A 3 18.35 -0.17 3.06
N SER A 4 17.11 -0.65 3.16
CA SER A 4 15.93 -0.46 2.29
C SER A 4 16.06 -0.58 0.77
N VAL A 5 15.29 -1.54 0.22
CA VAL A 5 14.94 -1.68 -1.20
C VAL A 5 14.32 -0.39 -1.79
N PHE A 6 13.84 0.55 -0.98
CA PHE A 6 13.33 1.85 -1.42
C PHE A 6 13.65 2.96 -0.42
N ASP A 7 14.26 4.08 -0.88
CA ASP A 7 14.34 5.31 -0.09
C ASP A 7 12.94 5.94 0.00
N THR A 8 12.33 5.84 1.18
CA THR A 8 10.99 6.37 1.46
C THR A 8 10.89 7.89 1.18
N ARG A 9 11.98 8.65 1.34
CA ARG A 9 12.02 10.09 1.01
C ARG A 9 12.01 10.30 -0.50
N HIS A 10 12.70 9.44 -1.24
CA HIS A 10 12.68 9.48 -2.71
C HIS A 10 11.29 9.15 -3.24
N VAL A 11 10.68 8.07 -2.76
CA VAL A 11 9.30 7.68 -3.12
C VAL A 11 8.34 8.83 -2.81
N ARG A 12 8.37 9.37 -1.59
CA ARG A 12 7.49 10.49 -1.21
C ARG A 12 7.67 11.71 -2.12
N ARG A 13 8.90 12.06 -2.49
CA ARG A 13 9.19 13.20 -3.40
C ARG A 13 8.70 12.95 -4.82
N ALA A 14 8.90 11.76 -5.37
CA ALA A 14 8.42 11.40 -6.70
C ALA A 14 6.88 11.49 -6.78
N PHE A 15 6.20 10.98 -5.74
CA PHE A 15 4.74 11.05 -5.62
C PHE A 15 4.24 12.49 -5.43
N ALA A 16 4.87 13.27 -4.55
CA ALA A 16 4.52 14.67 -4.34
C ALA A 16 4.73 15.54 -5.60
N ARG A 17 5.75 15.23 -6.41
CA ARG A 17 5.98 15.92 -7.69
C ARG A 17 4.91 15.56 -8.73
N ALA A 18 4.45 14.32 -8.76
CA ALA A 18 3.39 13.87 -9.67
C ALA A 18 2.02 14.45 -9.29
N ALA A 19 1.77 14.69 -8.00
CA ALA A 19 0.52 15.23 -7.49
C ALA A 19 0.61 16.72 -7.15
N ARG A 20 0.08 17.59 -8.03
CA ARG A 20 0.13 19.05 -7.84
C ARG A 20 -0.83 19.59 -6.76
N SER A 21 -1.77 18.78 -6.26
CA SER A 21 -2.74 19.15 -5.22
C SER A 21 -3.10 17.95 -4.34
N TYR A 22 -3.70 18.20 -3.16
CA TYR A 22 -4.15 17.14 -2.26
C TYR A 22 -5.13 16.17 -2.93
N ASP A 23 -6.15 16.70 -3.62
CA ASP A 23 -7.12 15.87 -4.34
C ASP A 23 -6.46 15.06 -5.47
N ALA A 24 -5.47 15.64 -6.15
CA ALA A 24 -4.68 14.92 -7.15
C ALA A 24 -3.83 13.82 -6.51
N ALA A 25 -3.28 14.05 -5.31
CA ALA A 25 -2.52 13.06 -4.56
C ALA A 25 -3.41 11.89 -4.13
N ALA A 26 -4.61 12.17 -3.62
CA ALA A 26 -5.58 11.13 -3.24
C ALA A 26 -6.00 10.28 -4.45
N ARG A 27 -6.27 10.90 -5.60
CA ARG A 27 -6.59 10.16 -6.84
C ARG A 27 -5.42 9.31 -7.32
N LEU A 28 -4.20 9.85 -7.31
CA LEU A 28 -3.00 9.12 -7.71
C LEU A 28 -2.73 7.93 -6.79
N GLN A 29 -2.89 8.10 -5.48
CA GLN A 29 -2.75 7.02 -4.49
C GLN A 29 -3.75 5.90 -4.77
N HIS A 30 -5.04 6.20 -4.97
CA HIS A 30 -6.03 5.18 -5.28
C HIS A 30 -5.75 4.46 -6.60
N HIS A 31 -5.28 5.17 -7.63
CA HIS A 31 -4.93 4.55 -8.90
C HIS A 31 -3.76 3.57 -8.76
N ILE A 32 -2.73 3.97 -7.99
CA ILE A 32 -1.56 3.12 -7.73
C ILE A 32 -1.95 1.91 -6.86
N GLU A 33 -2.76 2.12 -5.83
CA GLU A 33 -3.32 1.05 -4.99
C GLU A 33 -4.05 0.01 -5.86
N ALA A 34 -4.95 0.46 -6.75
CA ALA A 34 -5.69 -0.42 -7.64
C ALA A 34 -4.75 -1.24 -8.55
N ARG A 35 -3.75 -0.59 -9.15
CA ARG A 35 -2.79 -1.26 -10.06
C ARG A 35 -1.88 -2.25 -9.32
N LEU A 36 -1.50 -1.97 -8.07
CA LEU A 36 -0.77 -2.91 -7.23
C LEU A 36 -1.63 -4.12 -6.89
N LEU A 37 -2.89 -3.92 -6.51
CA LEU A 37 -3.82 -5.03 -6.25
C LEU A 37 -4.07 -5.90 -7.49
N GLU A 38 -4.22 -5.28 -8.66
CA GLU A 38 -4.32 -5.97 -9.95
C GLU A 38 -3.06 -6.80 -10.25
N SER A 39 -1.87 -6.26 -9.98
CA SER A 39 -0.61 -7.01 -10.20
C SER A 39 -0.52 -8.29 -9.37
N LEU A 40 -1.24 -8.37 -8.24
CA LEU A 40 -1.30 -9.57 -7.44
C LEU A 40 -2.10 -10.68 -8.14
N GLU A 41 -2.98 -10.39 -9.10
CA GLU A 41 -3.72 -11.42 -9.89
C GLU A 41 -2.77 -12.42 -10.56
N PHE A 42 -1.58 -11.98 -10.93
CA PHE A 42 -0.55 -12.83 -11.51
C PHE A 42 0.20 -13.68 -10.47
N HIS A 43 0.00 -13.44 -9.18
CA HIS A 43 0.58 -14.24 -8.09
C HIS A 43 -0.31 -15.44 -7.75
N ARG A 44 0.17 -16.63 -8.11
CA ARG A 44 -0.56 -17.91 -7.89
C ARG A 44 -0.40 -18.47 -6.48
N ALA A 45 0.62 -18.04 -5.74
CA ALA A 45 0.84 -18.50 -4.38
C ALA A 45 -0.15 -17.83 -3.40
N THR A 46 -0.64 -18.60 -2.42
CA THR A 46 -1.42 -18.06 -1.30
C THR A 46 -0.49 -17.83 -0.11
N PRO A 47 -0.21 -16.56 0.28
CA PRO A 47 0.65 -16.27 1.41
C PRO A 47 -0.03 -16.61 2.75
N ARG A 48 0.78 -16.97 3.74
CA ARG A 48 0.31 -17.13 5.13
C ARG A 48 0.25 -15.79 5.87
N VAL A 49 1.11 -14.85 5.50
CA VAL A 49 1.23 -13.52 6.11
C VAL A 49 1.40 -12.49 5.00
N VAL A 50 0.71 -11.36 5.13
CA VAL A 50 0.85 -10.19 4.24
C VAL A 50 1.10 -8.97 5.13
N LEU A 51 2.04 -8.12 4.73
CA LEU A 51 2.34 -6.86 5.41
C LEU A 51 2.01 -5.71 4.46
N ASP A 52 1.05 -4.87 4.83
CA ASP A 52 0.68 -3.65 4.12
C ASP A 52 1.36 -2.45 4.81
N VAL A 53 2.39 -1.89 4.16
CA VAL A 53 3.23 -0.82 4.69
C VAL A 53 2.76 0.53 4.14
N GLY A 54 2.46 1.48 5.02
CA GLY A 54 1.81 2.73 4.64
C GLY A 54 0.35 2.51 4.29
N CYS A 55 -0.34 1.66 5.06
CA CYS A 55 -1.69 1.20 4.77
C CYS A 55 -2.75 2.31 4.79
N GLY A 56 -2.42 3.48 5.34
CA GLY A 56 -3.33 4.61 5.52
C GLY A 56 -4.63 4.16 6.22
N PRO A 57 -5.81 4.51 5.68
CA PRO A 57 -7.10 4.05 6.20
C PRO A 57 -7.38 2.54 6.09
N GLY A 58 -6.46 1.74 5.54
CA GLY A 58 -6.56 0.27 5.50
C GLY A 58 -7.37 -0.32 4.34
N ARG A 59 -7.65 0.47 3.29
CA ARG A 59 -8.43 0.00 2.11
C ARG A 59 -7.77 -1.21 1.43
N ALA A 60 -6.47 -1.12 1.16
CA ALA A 60 -5.69 -2.20 0.57
C ALA A 60 -5.64 -3.43 1.49
N SER A 61 -5.39 -3.23 2.79
CA SER A 61 -5.43 -4.30 3.80
C SER A 61 -6.76 -5.08 3.78
N VAL A 62 -7.91 -4.40 3.68
CA VAL A 62 -9.22 -5.05 3.57
C VAL A 62 -9.33 -5.87 2.28
N ALA A 63 -8.88 -5.32 1.15
CA ALA A 63 -8.89 -6.03 -0.12
C ALA A 63 -8.00 -7.29 -0.09
N LEU A 64 -6.81 -7.19 0.51
CA LEU A 64 -5.88 -8.30 0.72
C LEU A 64 -6.49 -9.39 1.61
N GLN A 65 -7.18 -9.01 2.69
CA GLN A 65 -7.84 -9.96 3.59
C GLN A 65 -9.00 -10.69 2.89
N LYS A 66 -9.78 -9.99 2.04
CA LYS A 66 -10.83 -10.62 1.22
C LYS A 66 -10.25 -11.60 0.20
N ARG A 67 -9.13 -11.23 -0.43
CA ARG A 67 -8.45 -12.05 -1.43
C ARG A 67 -7.84 -13.32 -0.83
N TRP A 68 -7.22 -13.21 0.35
CA TRP A 68 -6.64 -14.33 1.07
C TRP A 68 -7.23 -14.43 2.48
N PRO A 69 -8.43 -15.00 2.63
CA PRO A 69 -9.14 -15.05 3.93
C PRO A 69 -8.38 -15.78 5.03
N LYS A 70 -7.48 -16.70 4.66
CA LYS A 70 -6.65 -17.47 5.60
C LYS A 70 -5.30 -16.83 5.91
N ALA A 71 -4.93 -15.77 5.19
CA ALA A 71 -3.69 -15.05 5.47
C ALA A 71 -3.88 -14.13 6.67
N ARG A 72 -2.81 -13.96 7.45
CA ARG A 72 -2.72 -12.90 8.46
C ARG A 72 -2.27 -11.61 7.76
N VAL A 73 -3.19 -10.66 7.60
CA VAL A 73 -2.86 -9.33 7.06
C VAL A 73 -2.47 -8.40 8.20
N LEU A 74 -1.26 -7.85 8.12
CA LEU A 74 -0.71 -6.89 9.07
C LEU A 74 -0.70 -5.51 8.40
N ALA A 75 -1.45 -4.57 8.96
CA ALA A 75 -1.51 -3.19 8.49
C ALA A 75 -0.58 -2.33 9.35
N LEU A 76 0.37 -1.64 8.72
CA LEU A 76 1.34 -0.78 9.41
C LEU A 76 1.36 0.60 8.76
N ASP A 77 1.06 1.63 9.55
CA ASP A 77 1.22 3.03 9.15
C ASP A 77 1.92 3.82 10.26
N LEU A 78 2.62 4.89 9.87
CA LEU A 78 3.29 5.81 10.79
C LEU A 78 2.38 6.99 11.17
N ALA A 79 1.30 7.22 10.42
CA ALA A 79 0.29 8.19 10.78
C ALA A 79 -0.51 7.67 12.00
N PRO A 80 -0.71 8.49 13.05
CA PRO A 80 -1.61 8.12 14.13
C PRO A 80 -3.00 7.87 13.54
N GLY A 81 -3.62 6.74 13.89
CA GLY A 81 -4.96 6.37 13.45
C GLY A 81 -5.92 7.51 13.75
N ARG A 82 -6.45 8.16 12.70
CA ARG A 82 -7.58 9.08 12.84
C ARG A 82 -8.82 8.23 13.04
N HIS A 83 -9.12 7.91 14.29
CA HIS A 83 -10.43 7.46 14.72
C HIS A 83 -11.38 8.65 14.82
#